data_AF-A0A959I249-F1
#
_entry.id   AF-A0A959I249-F1
#
_cell.length_a   1.000
_cell.length_b   1.000
_cell.length_c   1.000
_cell.angle_alpha   90.00
_cell.angle_beta   90.00
_cell.angle_gamma   90.00
#
_symmetry.space_group_name_H-M   'P 1'
#
loop_
_entity.id
_entity.type
_entity.pdbx_description
1 polymer ?
#
loop_
_entity_poly.entity_id
_entity_poly.type
_entity_poly.pdbx_seq_one_letter_code
_entity_poly.pdbx_strand_id
1 'polypeptide(L)' 'PKKAYVSLRRNKQFAILQPSTKTRLDIGLNLRDVEPQGRLEAAGSWNSMCSHRIRATDLKDIDAEVVKWLKMAYENS' A
#
# COMPACT_ATOMS: atom_id res chain seq x y z
N PRO A 1 13.28 -10.28 11.65
CA PRO A 1 11.88 -10.16 11.13
C PRO A 1 11.06 -9.16 11.95
N LYS A 2 10.63 -8.03 11.37
CA LYS A 2 9.70 -7.12 12.05
C LYS A 2 8.35 -7.84 12.16
N LYS A 3 7.84 -8.00 13.39
CA LYS A 3 6.60 -8.77 13.66
C LYS A 3 5.31 -8.07 13.21
N ALA A 4 5.39 -6.82 12.75
CA ALA A 4 4.22 -5.95 12.62
C ALA A 4 3.87 -5.53 11.18
N TYR A 5 4.77 -5.67 10.20
CA TYR A 5 4.49 -5.36 8.80
C TYR A 5 5.49 -6.01 7.85
N VAL A 6 5.07 -6.21 6.60
CA VAL A 6 5.89 -6.77 5.51
C VAL A 6 6.23 -5.64 4.53
N SER A 7 7.51 -5.31 4.39
CA SER A 7 7.98 -4.37 3.38
C SER A 7 8.25 -5.10 2.06
N LEU A 8 7.63 -4.64 0.98
CA LEU A 8 7.91 -5.07 -0.39
C LEU A 8 8.91 -4.12 -1.02
N ARG A 9 10.05 -4.67 -1.46
CA ARG A 9 11.17 -3.90 -2.02
C ARG A 9 11.76 -4.60 -3.24
N ARG A 10 12.25 -3.79 -4.19
CA ARG A 10 13.24 -4.20 -5.20
C ARG A 10 14.56 -3.51 -4.86
N ASN A 11 14.91 -2.45 -5.61
CA ASN A 11 16.06 -1.60 -5.34
C ASN A 11 15.74 -0.59 -4.22
N LYS A 12 14.51 -0.07 -4.25
CA LYS A 12 13.90 0.73 -3.17
C LYS A 12 12.62 0.04 -2.67
N GLN A 13 12.13 0.49 -1.51
CA GLN A 13 10.85 0.03 -0.99
C GLN A 13 9.71 0.72 -1.76
N PHE A 14 8.82 -0.09 -2.34
CA PHE A 14 7.71 0.41 -3.17
C PHE A 14 6.35 0.16 -2.54
N ALA A 15 6.23 -0.83 -1.65
CA ALA A 15 5.00 -1.10 -0.93
C ALA A 15 5.25 -1.63 0.49
N ILE A 16 4.24 -1.48 1.36
CA ILE A 16 4.22 -2.02 2.72
C ILE A 16 2.86 -2.65 2.96
N LEU A 17 2.84 -3.86 3.51
CA LEU A 17 1.65 -4.52 4.00
C LEU A 17 1.69 -4.49 5.52
N GLN A 18 0.86 -3.65 6.13
CA GLN A 18 0.81 -3.47 7.58
C GLN A 18 -0.57 -3.87 8.11
N PRO A 19 -0.70 -4.98 8.84
CA PRO A 19 -1.90 -5.27 9.62
C PRO A 19 -2.02 -4.26 10.77
N SER A 20 -2.78 -3.19 10.56
CA SER A 20 -2.97 -2.13 11.57
C SER A 20 -3.94 -2.53 12.67
N THR A 21 -4.90 -3.43 12.39
CA THR A 21 -5.82 -3.96 13.40
C THR A 21 -6.05 -5.46 13.18
N LYS A 22 -6.84 -6.11 14.05
CA LYS A 22 -7.20 -7.54 13.91
C LYS A 22 -7.92 -7.87 12.59
N THR A 23 -8.59 -6.89 11.98
CA THR A 23 -9.43 -7.08 10.79
C THR A 23 -9.07 -6.13 9.65
N ARG A 24 -8.10 -5.24 9.82
CA ARG A 24 -7.69 -4.26 8.80
C ARG A 24 -6.24 -4.43 8.41
N LEU A 25 -6.02 -4.61 7.12
CA LEU A 25 -4.74 -4.56 6.45
C LEU A 25 -4.61 -3.22 5.73
N ASP A 26 -3.60 -2.45 6.09
CA ASP A 26 -3.24 -1.22 5.41
C ASP A 26 -2.09 -1.51 4.42
N ILE A 27 -2.33 -1.23 3.15
CA ILE A 27 -1.36 -1.42 2.06
C ILE A 27 -0.80 -0.04 1.70
N GLY A 28 0.41 0.24 2.14
CA GLY A 28 1.15 1.44 1.74
C GLY A 28 1.76 1.25 0.35
N LEU A 29 1.64 2.26 -0.50
CA LEU A 29 2.21 2.27 -1.85
C LEU A 29 3.02 3.56 -2.06
N ASN A 30 4.13 3.44 -2.78
CA ASN A 30 4.95 4.57 -3.18
C ASN A 30 4.73 4.84 -4.67
N LEU A 31 3.70 5.64 -4.95
CA LEU A 31 3.34 6.15 -6.26
C LEU A 31 3.47 7.68 -6.21
N ARG A 32 4.52 8.25 -6.80
CA ARG A 32 4.79 9.69 -6.69
C ARG A 32 4.03 10.52 -7.72
N ASP A 33 3.68 9.90 -8.84
CA ASP A 33 3.06 10.54 -10.01
C ASP A 33 1.61 10.09 -10.24
N VAL A 34 0.96 9.59 -9.18
CA VAL A 34 -0.42 9.14 -9.22
C VAL A 34 -1.18 9.92 -8.17
N GLU A 35 -2.32 10.50 -8.54
CA GLU A 35 -3.21 11.12 -7.57
C GLU A 35 -4.04 10.07 -6.83
N PRO A 36 -4.33 10.28 -5.53
CA PRO A 36 -5.19 9.38 -4.78
C PRO A 36 -6.58 9.34 -5.42
N GLN A 37 -7.00 8.16 -5.91
CA GLN A 37 -8.32 7.96 -6.47
C GLN A 37 -8.96 6.68 -5.92
N GLY A 38 -10.29 6.71 -5.74
CA GLY A 38 -11.07 5.54 -5.37
C GLY A 38 -10.57 4.93 -4.05
N ARG A 39 -10.03 3.71 -4.12
CA ARG A 39 -9.46 2.99 -2.96
C ARG A 39 -8.07 3.48 -2.53
N LEU A 40 -7.38 4.20 -3.40
CA LEU A 40 -6.05 4.73 -3.15
C LEU A 40 -6.18 6.06 -2.40
N GLU A 41 -6.08 6.03 -1.08
CA GLU A 41 -6.07 7.23 -0.25
C GLU A 41 -4.65 7.80 -0.16
N ALA A 42 -4.53 9.11 0.08
CA ALA A 42 -3.25 9.68 0.48
C ALA A 42 -2.79 9.07 1.82
N ALA A 43 -1.52 8.66 1.91
CA ALA A 43 -0.98 8.11 3.14
C ALA A 43 -1.04 9.13 4.30
N GLY A 44 -0.86 10.42 4.00
CA GLY A 44 -0.95 11.50 4.97
C GLY A 44 -0.03 11.25 6.17
N SER A 45 -0.60 11.34 7.39
CA SER A 45 0.13 11.10 8.65
C SER A 45 0.36 9.63 8.99
N TRP A 46 -0.15 8.69 8.18
CA TRP A 46 -0.03 7.26 8.48
C TRP A 46 1.39 6.74 8.31
N ASN A 47 2.07 7.14 7.24
CA ASN A 47 3.42 6.73 6.96
C ASN A 47 4.11 7.73 6.03
N SER A 48 5.15 8.40 6.51
CA SER A 48 5.93 9.37 5.73
C SER A 48 6.76 8.75 4.59
N MET A 49 6.91 7.43 4.56
CA MET A 49 7.64 6.71 3.50
C MET A 49 6.74 6.28 2.33
N CYS A 50 5.42 6.27 2.51
CA CYS A 50 4.46 5.92 1.46
C CYS A 50 3.72 7.19 1.04
N SER A 51 3.48 7.34 -0.26
CA SER A 51 2.63 8.44 -0.74
C SER A 51 1.15 8.09 -0.59
N HIS A 52 0.81 6.82 -0.74
CA HIS A 52 -0.56 6.33 -0.75
C HIS A 52 -0.78 5.17 0.23
N ARG A 53 -2.05 4.97 0.59
CA ARG A 53 -2.50 3.87 1.42
C ARG A 53 -3.84 3.35 0.90
N ILE A 54 -3.97 2.03 0.87
CA ILE A 54 -5.24 1.33 0.63
C ILE A 54 -5.64 0.61 1.93
N ARG A 55 -6.88 0.82 2.37
CA ARG A 55 -7.46 0.15 3.53
C ARG A 55 -8.24 -1.07 3.08
N ALA A 56 -7.73 -2.26 3.37
CA ALA A 56 -8.43 -3.52 3.11
C ALA A 56 -8.96 -4.10 4.42
N THR A 57 -10.28 -4.27 4.50
CA THR A 57 -10.96 -4.88 5.66
C THR A 57 -11.53 -6.26 5.36
N ASP A 58 -11.82 -6.53 4.09
CA ASP A 58 -12.32 -7.80 3.59
C ASP A 58 -11.44 -8.30 2.42
N LEU A 59 -11.51 -9.60 2.14
CA LEU A 59 -10.87 -10.20 0.96
C LEU A 59 -11.38 -9.55 -0.34
N LYS A 60 -12.63 -9.11 -0.37
CA LYS A 60 -13.23 -8.40 -1.50
C LYS A 60 -12.62 -7.03 -1.76
N ASP A 61 -11.93 -6.45 -0.77
CA ASP A 61 -11.23 -5.17 -0.95
C ASP A 61 -9.92 -5.33 -1.72
N ILE A 62 -9.38 -6.56 -1.80
CA ILE A 62 -8.21 -6.89 -2.63
C ILE A 62 -8.72 -7.27 -4.03
N ASP A 63 -9.15 -6.26 -4.77
CA ASP A 63 -9.63 -6.40 -6.14
C ASP A 63 -8.52 -6.18 -7.18
N ALA A 64 -8.89 -6.26 -8.46
CA ALA A 64 -7.97 -6.05 -9.57
C ALA A 64 -7.36 -4.63 -9.58
N GLU A 65 -8.03 -3.64 -8.98
CA GLU A 65 -7.52 -2.27 -8.88
C GLU A 65 -6.35 -2.23 -7.89
N VAL A 66 -6.46 -2.88 -6.72
CA VAL A 66 -5.35 -3.01 -5.77
C VAL A 66 -4.14 -3.69 -6.39
N VAL A 67 -4.36 -4.77 -7.15
CA VAL A 67 -3.28 -5.48 -7.87
C VAL A 67 -2.65 -4.58 -8.93
N LYS A 68 -3.46 -3.80 -9.66
CA LYS A 68 -2.96 -2.83 -10.64
C LYS A 68 -2.07 -1.78 -9.99
N TRP A 69 -2.48 -1.23 -8.84
CA TRP A 69 -1.66 -0.25 -8.10
C TRP A 69 -0.36 -0.85 -7.56
N LEU A 70 -0.41 -2.08 -7.03
CA LEU A 70 0.79 -2.80 -6.60
C LEU A 70 1.75 -3.03 -7.76
N LYS A 71 1.24 -3.42 -8.93
CA LYS A 71 2.04 -3.61 -10.14
C LYS A 71 2.65 -2.29 -10.61
N MET A 72 1.88 -1.21 -10.59
CA MET A 72 2.37 0.12 -10.96
C MET A 72 3.46 0.60 -10.00
N ALA A 73 3.30 0.38 -8.69
CA ALA A 73 4.33 0.71 -7.70
C ALA A 73 5.60 -0.15 -7.90
N TYR A 74 5.43 -1.41 -8.29
CA TYR A 74 6.52 -2.30 -8.62
C TYR A 74 7.29 -1.88 -9.87
N GLU A 75 6.59 -1.46 -10.93
CA GLU A 75 7.20 -0.99 -12.18
C GLU A 75 7.91 0.36 -12.00
N ASN A 76 7.45 1.20 -11.07
CA ASN A 76 8.07 2.49 -10.72
C ASN A 76 9.14 2.40 -9.60
N SER A 77 9.48 1.20 -9.14
CA SER A 77 10.43 0.96 -8.02
C SER A 77 11.88 0.83 -8.46
#